data_AF-Q92UD1-F1
#
_entry.id   AF-Q92UD1-F1
#
_cell.length_a   1.000
_cell.length_b   1.000
_cell.length_c   1.000
_cell.angle_alpha   90.00
_cell.angle_beta   90.00
_cell.angle_gamma   90.00
#
_symmetry.space_group_name_H-M   'P 1'
#
loop_
_entity.id
_entity.type
_entity.pdbx_description
1 polymer ?
#
loop_
_entity_poly.entity_id
_entity_poly.type
_entity_poly.pdbx_seq_one_letter_code
_entity_poly.pdbx_strand_id
1 'polypeptide(L)'
;MPKTRNMILIRDERGEIIGAQVEEPLDGGVQAFVTPAHPAHTLHRISDVPTKMFELGNPDEFHKVFSKHCNSALETITQISADELRLNLIRMQAAQQKKSN
;
A
#
# COMPACT_ATOMS: atom_id res chain seq x y z
N MET A 1 -5.93 -12.26 -16.86
CA MET A 1 -6.43 -11.13 -16.04
C MET A 1 -5.25 -10.25 -15.66
N PRO A 2 -5.37 -8.91 -15.70
CA PRO A 2 -4.33 -8.04 -15.17
C PRO A 2 -4.15 -8.37 -13.68
N LYS A 3 -2.92 -8.62 -13.24
CA LYS A 3 -2.61 -8.86 -11.83
C LYS A 3 -2.77 -7.55 -11.07
N THR A 4 -3.61 -7.52 -10.05
CA THR A 4 -3.75 -6.40 -9.11
C THR A 4 -3.08 -6.74 -7.78
N ARG A 5 -2.77 -5.72 -6.99
CA ARG A 5 -2.17 -5.86 -5.66
C ARG A 5 -2.88 -4.95 -4.66
N ASN A 6 -2.83 -5.38 -3.40
CA ASN A 6 -3.23 -4.55 -2.28
C ASN A 6 -2.07 -3.62 -1.89
N MET A 7 -2.41 -2.38 -1.55
CA MET A 7 -1.48 -1.42 -0.96
C MET A 7 -2.10 -0.72 0.23
N ILE A 8 -1.23 -0.34 1.16
CA ILE A 8 -1.52 0.54 2.28
C ILE A 8 -1.06 1.95 1.91
N LEU A 9 -1.89 2.94 2.20
CA LEU A 9 -1.65 4.35 1.96
C LEU A 9 -1.66 5.08 3.31
N ILE A 10 -0.83 6.11 3.43
CA ILE A 10 -0.96 7.12 4.48
C ILE A 10 -1.43 8.41 3.83
N ARG A 11 -2.54 8.93 4.34
CA ARG A 11 -3.04 10.26 3.98
C ARG A 11 -2.82 11.24 5.11
N ASP A 12 -2.51 12.49 4.75
CA ASP A 12 -2.49 13.59 5.70
C ASP A 12 -3.90 14.13 6.02
N GLU A 13 -3.97 15.19 6.82
CA GLU A 13 -5.22 15.85 7.20
C GLU A 13 -5.97 16.50 6.02
N ARG A 14 -5.30 16.72 4.89
CA ARG A 14 -5.87 17.29 3.66
C ARG A 14 -6.31 16.20 2.69
N GLY A 15 -6.06 14.93 3.02
CA GLY A 15 -6.35 13.78 2.16
C GLY A 15 -5.25 13.46 1.15
N GLU A 16 -4.11 14.15 1.21
CA GLU A 16 -2.97 13.92 0.31
C GLU A 16 -2.21 12.65 0.69
N ILE A 17 -1.79 11.88 -0.30
CA ILE A 17 -1.03 10.64 -0.07
C ILE A 17 0.42 11.02 0.21
N ILE A 18 0.87 10.78 1.44
CA ILE A 18 2.23 11.10 1.92
C ILE A 18 3.10 9.86 2.11
N GLY A 19 2.53 8.66 1.93
CA GLY A 19 3.27 7.41 1.97
C GLY A 19 2.43 6.25 1.44
N ALA A 20 3.10 5.24 0.90
CA ALA A 20 2.44 4.06 0.36
C ALA A 20 3.34 2.81 0.50
N GLN A 21 2.72 1.66 0.74
CA GLN A 21 3.39 0.37 0.90
C GLN A 21 2.59 -0.73 0.19
N VAL A 22 3.29 -1.62 -0.51
CA VAL A 22 2.66 -2.83 -1.07
C VAL A 22 2.45 -3.84 0.05
N GLU A 23 1.22 -4.36 0.16
CA GLU A 23 0.85 -5.30 1.22
C GLU A 23 1.44 -6.69 0.98
N GLU A 24 1.76 -7.07 -0.25
CA GLU A 24 2.50 -8.30 -0.54
C GLU A 24 3.90 -7.95 -1.06
N PRO A 25 4.99 -8.41 -0.42
CA PRO A 25 6.32 -8.14 -0.93
C PRO A 25 6.48 -8.72 -2.33
N LEU A 26 7.00 -7.90 -3.24
CA LEU A 26 7.58 -8.40 -4.49
C LEU A 26 8.72 -9.36 -4.13
N ASP A 27 9.02 -10.35 -4.97
CA ASP A 27 10.14 -11.31 -4.79
C ASP A 27 11.54 -10.64 -4.71
N GLY A 28 11.60 -9.31 -4.57
CA GLY A 28 12.78 -8.50 -4.27
C GLY A 28 12.50 -7.44 -3.19
N GLY A 29 12.64 -7.82 -1.92
CA GLY A 29 13.53 -7.13 -0.99
C GLY A 29 13.19 -5.76 -0.39
N VAL A 30 12.09 -5.07 -0.71
CA VAL A 30 11.79 -3.77 -0.05
C VAL A 30 10.48 -3.83 0.74
N GLN A 31 10.61 -4.01 2.07
CA GLN A 31 9.55 -3.71 3.04
C GLN A 31 9.74 -2.27 3.52
N ALA A 32 9.00 -1.33 2.93
CA ALA A 32 8.94 0.04 3.44
C ALA A 32 7.86 0.09 4.52
N PHE A 33 8.26 0.18 5.80
CA PHE A 33 7.33 0.38 6.91
C PHE A 33 6.87 1.82 6.91
N VAL A 34 5.62 2.07 6.55
CA VAL A 34 5.06 3.42 6.65
C VAL A 34 4.26 3.50 7.95
N THR A 35 4.84 4.15 8.94
CA THR A 35 4.16 4.49 10.19
C THR A 35 3.59 5.90 10.06
N PRO A 36 2.31 6.14 10.40
CA PRO A 36 1.78 7.50 10.45
C PRO A 36 2.60 8.33 11.44
N ALA A 37 3.39 9.28 10.94
CA ALA A 37 4.27 10.11 11.78
C ALA A 37 3.53 11.19 12.59
N HIS A 38 2.26 11.46 12.25
CA HIS A 38 1.42 12.48 12.89
C HIS A 38 0.05 11.89 13.24
N PRO A 39 -0.56 12.27 14.39
CA PRO A 39 -1.87 11.74 14.82
C PRO A 39 -3.03 12.06 13.86
N ALA A 40 -2.87 13.08 13.01
CA ALA A 40 -3.86 13.45 11.99
C ALA A 40 -3.76 12.58 10.72
N HIS A 41 -2.71 11.77 10.58
CA HIS A 41 -2.54 10.90 9.43
C HIS A 41 -3.50 9.72 9.52
N THR A 42 -4.10 9.36 8.39
CA THR A 42 -5.04 8.25 8.28
C THR A 42 -4.46 7.14 7.42
N LEU A 43 -4.75 5.89 7.80
CA LEU A 43 -4.35 4.70 7.05
C LEU A 43 -5.48 4.26 6.13
N HIS A 44 -5.16 3.97 4.88
CA HIS A 44 -6.12 3.46 3.91
C HIS A 44 -5.57 2.24 3.19
N ARG A 45 -6.45 1.35 2.72
CA ARG A 45 -6.10 0.23 1.84
C ARG A 45 -6.75 0.44 0.48
N ILE A 46 -6.01 0.16 -0.59
CA ILE A 46 -6.49 0.04 -1.96
C ILE A 46 -6.21 -1.38 -2.47
N SER A 47 -7.19 -2.05 -3.09
CA SER A 47 -7.11 -3.49 -3.42
C SER A 47 -6.95 -3.81 -4.91
N ASP A 48 -6.99 -2.80 -5.77
CA ASP A 48 -7.06 -2.97 -7.22
C ASP A 48 -5.88 -2.33 -7.97
N VAL A 49 -4.74 -2.13 -7.28
CA VAL A 49 -3.58 -1.46 -7.88
C VAL A 49 -2.96 -2.35 -8.97
N PRO A 50 -2.94 -1.92 -10.25
CA PRO A 50 -2.38 -2.71 -11.33
C PRO A 50 -0.88 -2.96 -11.14
N THR A 51 -0.43 -4.22 -11.26
CA THR A 51 0.96 -4.61 -11.00
C THR A 51 1.96 -3.88 -11.90
N LYS A 52 1.55 -3.57 -13.15
CA LYS A 52 2.32 -2.77 -14.11
C LYS A 52 2.74 -1.38 -13.59
N MET A 53 2.04 -0.82 -12.59
CA MET A 53 2.45 0.45 -11.99
C MET A 53 3.76 0.32 -11.23
N PHE A 54 4.05 -0.84 -10.64
CA PHE A 54 5.31 -1.10 -9.92
C PHE A 54 6.49 -1.36 -10.85
N GLU A 55 6.26 -1.50 -12.15
CA GLU A 55 7.31 -1.65 -13.17
C GLU A 55 7.86 -0.29 -13.63
N LEU A 56 7.24 0.81 -13.19
CA LEU A 56 7.70 2.16 -13.47
C LEU A 56 9.02 2.42 -12.72
N GLY A 57 10.12 2.47 -13.47
CA GLY A 57 11.47 2.73 -12.90
C GLY A 57 11.71 4.18 -12.53
N ASN A 58 10.86 5.12 -12.97
CA ASN A 58 10.97 6.54 -12.64
C ASN A 58 10.04 6.88 -11.45
N PRO A 59 10.57 7.41 -10.32
CA PRO A 59 9.77 7.76 -9.15
C PRO A 59 8.68 8.82 -9.39
N ASP A 60 8.95 9.84 -10.21
CA ASP A 60 8.00 10.92 -10.51
C ASP A 60 6.84 10.41 -11.38
N GLU A 61 7.17 9.55 -12.35
CA GLU A 61 6.18 8.90 -13.20
C GLU A 61 5.31 7.93 -12.40
N PHE A 62 5.93 7.14 -11.51
CA PHE A 62 5.22 6.30 -10.55
C PHE A 62 4.24 7.13 -9.73
N HIS A 63 4.72 8.20 -9.10
CA HIS A 63 3.89 9.07 -8.27
C HIS A 63 2.70 9.64 -9.07
N LYS A 64 2.94 10.17 -10.28
CA LYS A 64 1.87 10.74 -11.12
C LYS A 64 0.80 9.71 -11.50
N VAL A 65 1.21 8.52 -11.95
CA VAL A 65 0.29 7.44 -12.34
C VAL A 65 -0.48 6.92 -11.12
N PHE A 66 0.21 6.80 -9.99
CA PHE A 66 -0.35 6.31 -8.74
C PHE A 66 -1.39 7.27 -8.13
N SER A 67 -1.06 8.56 -8.04
CA SER A 67 -2.01 9.58 -7.56
C SER A 67 -3.25 9.63 -8.46
N LYS A 68 -3.07 9.55 -9.79
CA LYS A 68 -4.20 9.48 -10.73
C LYS A 68 -5.07 8.26 -10.47
N HIS A 69 -4.46 7.09 -10.26
CA HIS A 69 -5.19 5.86 -9.95
C HIS A 69 -5.99 5.99 -8.65
N CYS A 70 -5.35 6.44 -7.57
CA CYS A 70 -6.01 6.61 -6.28
C CYS A 70 -7.18 7.61 -6.34
N ASN A 71 -7.04 8.70 -7.10
CA ASN A 71 -8.12 9.66 -7.31
C ASN A 71 -9.27 9.11 -8.17
N SER A 72 -8.97 8.19 -9.09
CA SER A 72 -10.00 7.51 -9.90
C SER A 72 -10.65 6.32 -9.20
N ALA A 73 -9.99 5.76 -8.19
CA ALA A 73 -10.36 4.55 -7.48
C ALA A 73 -10.82 4.83 -6.04
N LEU A 74 -11.35 6.03 -5.77
CA LEU A 74 -11.75 6.42 -4.41
C LEU A 74 -12.74 5.45 -3.75
N GLU A 75 -13.56 4.76 -4.54
CA GLU A 75 -14.53 3.76 -4.07
C GLU A 75 -13.87 2.45 -3.58
N THR A 76 -12.65 2.13 -4.04
CA THR A 76 -11.91 0.94 -3.60
C THR A 76 -10.95 1.24 -2.46
N ILE A 77 -10.82 2.52 -2.08
CA ILE A 77 -9.99 2.98 -0.97
C ILE A 77 -10.80 2.91 0.33
N THR A 78 -10.37 2.03 1.22
CA THR A 78 -11.03 1.80 2.51
C THR A 78 -10.12 2.28 3.64
N GLN A 79 -10.64 3.12 4.53
CA GLN A 79 -9.90 3.50 5.72
C GLN A 79 -9.74 2.26 6.62
N ILE A 80 -8.52 2.04 7.12
CA ILE A 80 -8.20 0.93 8.02
C ILE A 80 -7.66 1.47 9.35
N SER A 81 -7.81 0.70 10.41
CA SER A 81 -7.21 1.04 11.70
C SER A 81 -5.76 0.58 11.81
N ALA A 82 -5.01 1.15 12.75
CA ALA A 82 -3.66 0.68 13.07
C ALA A 82 -3.65 -0.77 13.58
N ASP A 83 -4.70 -1.19 14.28
CA ASP A 83 -4.86 -2.57 14.76
C ASP A 83 -5.10 -3.54 13.60
N GLU A 84 -5.90 -3.15 12.61
CA GLU A 84 -6.08 -3.92 11.38
C GLU A 84 -4.78 -4.05 10.59
N LEU A 85 -4.01 -2.97 10.47
CA LEU A 85 -2.69 -3.02 9.85
C LEU A 85 -1.78 -4.02 10.60
N ARG A 86 -1.72 -3.92 11.93
CA ARG A 86 -0.93 -4.82 12.77
C ARG A 86 -1.33 -6.28 12.62
N LEU A 87 -2.64 -6.58 12.60
CA LEU A 87 -3.15 -7.94 12.38
C LEU A 87 -2.75 -8.49 11.00
N ASN A 88 -2.79 -7.67 9.96
CA ASN A 88 -2.36 -8.09 8.62
C ASN A 88 -0.85 -8.33 8.55
N LEU A 89 -0.04 -7.50 9.21
CA LEU A 89 1.39 -7.73 9.34
C LEU A 89 1.71 -9.06 10.04
N ILE A 90 1.02 -9.38 11.14
CA ILE A 90 1.18 -10.66 11.85
C ILE A 90 0.84 -11.83 10.92
N ARG A 91 -0.26 -11.74 10.17
CA ARG A 91 -0.68 -12.76 9.20
C ARG A 91 0.34 -12.95 8.09
N MET A 92 0.90 -11.86 7.56
CA MET A 92 1.94 -11.91 6.53
C MET A 92 3.21 -12.58 7.04
N GLN A 93 3.69 -12.20 8.23
CA GLN A 93 4.86 -12.81 8.85
C GLN A 93 4.66 -14.31 9.06
N ALA A 94 3.49 -14.73 9.53
CA ALA A 94 3.14 -16.14 9.69
C ALA A 94 3.08 -16.88 8.33
N ALA A 95 2.58 -16.23 7.28
CA ALA A 95 2.53 -16.80 5.93
C ALA A 95 3.93 -16.95 5.30
N GLN A 96 4.85 -16.02 5.57
CA GLN A 96 6.25 -16.11 5.12
C GLN A 96 7.01 -17.22 5.84
N GLN A 97 6.81 -17.39 7.16
CA GLN A 97 7.40 -18.50 7.91
C GLN A 97 6.96 -19.87 7.39
N LYS A 98 5.71 -20.01 6.95
CA LYS A 98 5.20 -21.26 6.35
C LYS A 98 5.77 -21.57 4.95
N LYS A 99 6.25 -20.57 4.21
CA LYS A 99 6.88 -20.78 2.89
C LYS A 99 8.37 -21.13 2.99
N SER A 100 8.97 -20.97 4.16
CA SER A 100 10.41 -21.16 4.38
C SER A 100 10.76 -22.50 5.07
N ASN A 101 9.77 -23.35 5.32
CA ASN A 101 9.89 -24.74 5.80
C ASN A 101 9.36 -25.69 4.73
#